data_AF-A0A550D479-F1
#
_entry.id   AF-A0A550D479-F1
#
_cell.length_a   1.000
_cell.length_b   1.000
_cell.length_c   1.000
_cell.angle_alpha   90.00
_cell.angle_beta   90.00
_cell.angle_gamma   90.00
#
_symmetry.space_group_name_H-M   'P 1'
#
loop_
_entity.id
_entity.type
_entity.pdbx_description
1 polymer ?
#
loop_
_entity_poly.entity_id
_entity_poly.type
_entity_poly.pdbx_seq_one_letter_code
_entity_poly.pdbx_strand_id
1 'polypeptide(L)'
;MIKNIIDKYVITSDSDNIHELKELVDLLEKYNVKAYNYKVEYLRGKVNIRVMKGNVILDLANLTLGELEETLNKSEELFTNRFKITFHNCPSLREILDKLERTNLPYSEINVFRDSVKIRIIDKNISFIDSRDLEATYYLSLILDKVNLTDVNLGRITRVNDMLAFILLKAHGIRDLNLLREILAKDYIIRGDEIVIRDIGVIISKEGIYNETKKFKLSRKELYDLIYLGKD
;
A
#
# COMPACT_ATOMS: atom_id res chain seq x y z
N MET A 1 -26.74 16.92 17.32
CA MET A 1 -25.81 17.21 16.21
C MET A 1 -26.41 18.32 15.37
N ILE A 2 -25.61 19.35 15.11
CA ILE A 2 -25.99 20.60 14.47
C ILE A 2 -25.07 20.80 13.27
N LYS A 3 -25.58 21.41 12.20
CA LYS A 3 -24.78 21.79 11.04
C LYS A 3 -24.55 23.30 11.10
N ASN A 4 -23.29 23.69 11.23
CA ASN A 4 -22.86 25.08 11.19
C ASN A 4 -22.18 25.35 9.85
N ILE A 5 -22.52 26.48 9.23
CA ILE A 5 -21.84 26.96 8.03
C ILE A 5 -20.95 28.12 8.48
N ILE A 6 -19.64 27.95 8.36
CA ILE A 6 -18.65 28.99 8.66
C ILE A 6 -17.84 29.19 7.38
N ASP A 7 -17.94 30.39 6.83
CA ASP A 7 -17.46 30.75 5.50
C ASP A 7 -17.93 29.75 4.43
N LYS A 8 -17.01 28.98 3.86
CA LYS A 8 -17.29 27.95 2.85
C LYS A 8 -17.45 26.54 3.43
N TYR A 9 -17.18 26.34 4.71
CA TYR A 9 -17.14 25.03 5.35
C TYR A 9 -18.50 24.64 5.94
N VAL A 10 -18.90 23.39 5.71
CA VAL A 10 -20.05 22.76 6.36
C VAL A 10 -19.52 21.90 7.50
N ILE A 11 -19.72 22.36 8.73
CA ILE A 11 -19.22 21.72 9.94
C ILE A 11 -20.36 20.99 10.65
N THR A 12 -20.26 19.67 10.75
CA THR A 12 -21.17 18.86 11.58
C THR A 12 -20.61 18.82 13.00
N SER A 13 -21.35 19.35 13.97
CA SER A 13 -20.87 19.58 15.34
C SER A 13 -21.87 19.12 16.42
N ASP A 14 -21.37 18.78 17.61
CA ASP A 14 -22.17 18.68 18.84
C ASP A 14 -21.92 19.84 19.82
N SER A 15 -21.01 20.75 19.48
CA SER A 15 -20.75 22.02 20.17
C SER A 15 -21.51 23.18 19.52
N ASP A 16 -22.12 24.00 20.37
CA ASP A 16 -22.76 25.29 20.02
C ASP A 16 -21.77 26.48 20.13
N ASN A 17 -20.54 26.22 20.57
CA ASN A 17 -19.54 27.26 20.75
C ASN A 17 -18.96 27.70 19.40
N ILE A 18 -19.50 28.81 18.87
CA ILE A 18 -19.05 29.38 17.59
C ILE A 18 -17.56 29.78 17.59
N HIS A 19 -16.97 30.07 18.75
CA HIS A 19 -15.57 30.46 18.84
C HIS A 19 -14.64 29.28 18.53
N GLU A 20 -14.89 28.12 19.12
CA GLU A 20 -14.14 26.87 18.84
C GLU A 20 -14.24 26.46 17.37
N LEU A 21 -15.43 26.60 16.77
CA LEU A 21 -15.62 26.26 15.35
C LEU A 21 -14.91 27.25 14.42
N LYS A 22 -14.75 28.51 14.83
CA LYS A 22 -13.93 29.50 14.11
C LYS A 22 -12.44 29.20 14.24
N GLU A 23 -11.95 28.82 15.42
CA GLU A 23 -10.55 28.40 15.60
C GLU A 23 -10.16 27.25 14.66
N LEU A 24 -11.07 26.29 14.45
CA LEU A 24 -10.90 25.22 13.47
C LEU A 24 -10.77 25.75 12.03
N VAL A 25 -11.61 26.70 11.62
CA VAL A 25 -11.54 27.31 10.28
C VAL A 25 -10.24 28.11 10.12
N ASP A 26 -9.91 28.94 11.11
CA ASP A 26 -8.68 29.74 11.14
C ASP A 26 -7.44 28.85 11.02
N LEU A 27 -7.44 27.68 11.67
CA LEU A 27 -6.37 26.69 11.54
C LEU A 27 -6.22 26.19 10.10
N LEU A 28 -7.32 25.84 9.43
CA LEU A 28 -7.27 25.36 8.04
C LEU A 28 -6.76 26.45 7.09
N GLU A 29 -7.18 27.70 7.32
CA GLU A 29 -6.71 28.84 6.54
C GLU A 29 -5.24 29.17 6.79
N LYS A 30 -4.79 29.12 8.05
CA LYS A 30 -3.39 29.31 8.46
C LYS A 30 -2.43 28.41 7.71
N TYR A 31 -2.78 27.14 7.49
CA TYR A 31 -1.94 26.19 6.75
C TYR A 31 -2.25 26.14 5.24
N ASN A 32 -3.10 27.05 4.73
CA ASN A 32 -3.54 27.10 3.34
C ASN A 32 -4.08 25.76 2.82
N VAL A 33 -4.84 25.06 3.65
CA VAL A 33 -5.37 23.74 3.32
C VAL A 33 -6.87 23.76 3.10
N LYS A 34 -7.36 22.89 2.20
CA LYS A 34 -8.79 22.79 1.87
C LYS A 34 -9.37 21.48 2.36
N ALA A 35 -10.47 21.54 3.11
CA ALA A 35 -11.26 20.36 3.42
C ALA A 35 -11.85 19.77 2.13
N TYR A 36 -11.76 18.45 1.95
CA TYR A 36 -12.34 17.73 0.83
C TYR A 36 -13.86 17.94 0.83
N ASN A 37 -14.39 18.43 -0.29
CA ASN A 37 -15.80 18.83 -0.43
C ASN A 37 -16.29 19.83 0.62
N TYR A 38 -15.38 20.59 1.26
CA TYR A 38 -15.69 21.56 2.31
C TYR A 38 -16.41 20.99 3.54
N LYS A 39 -16.31 19.67 3.78
CA LYS A 39 -16.97 18.99 4.90
C LYS A 39 -16.00 18.78 6.05
N VAL A 40 -16.44 19.11 7.27
CA VAL A 40 -15.69 18.89 8.51
C VAL A 40 -16.62 18.33 9.58
N GLU A 41 -16.13 17.42 10.40
CA GLU A 41 -16.83 16.96 11.61
C GLU A 41 -16.04 17.41 12.83
N TYR A 42 -16.73 17.98 13.81
CA TYR A 42 -16.16 18.38 15.09
C TYR A 42 -17.07 17.88 16.22
N LEU A 43 -16.77 16.70 16.75
CA LEU A 43 -17.60 16.03 17.74
C LEU A 43 -16.78 15.78 19.01
N ARG A 44 -17.33 16.14 20.17
CA ARG A 44 -16.71 15.89 21.49
C ARG A 44 -15.28 16.44 21.59
N GLY A 45 -15.04 17.63 21.03
CA GLY A 45 -13.71 18.25 20.99
C GLY A 45 -12.71 17.57 20.05
N LYS A 46 -13.19 16.73 19.12
CA LYS A 46 -12.38 15.99 18.16
C LYS A 46 -12.80 16.27 16.73
N VAL A 47 -11.81 16.51 15.87
CA VAL A 47 -11.95 16.78 14.44
C VAL A 47 -11.84 15.48 13.65
N ASN A 48 -12.75 15.28 12.69
CA ASN A 48 -12.56 14.40 11.53
C ASN A 48 -12.65 15.21 10.25
N ILE A 49 -11.58 15.18 9.45
CA ILE A 49 -11.45 15.97 8.24
C ILE A 49 -10.53 15.29 7.23
N ARG A 50 -10.91 15.37 5.96
CA ARG A 50 -9.97 15.09 4.86
C ARG A 50 -9.44 16.39 4.32
N VAL A 51 -8.13 16.54 4.31
CA VAL A 51 -7.45 17.75 3.88
C VAL A 51 -6.70 17.49 2.59
N MET A 52 -6.92 18.33 1.58
CA MET A 52 -6.19 18.26 0.31
C MET A 52 -4.97 19.19 0.31
N LYS A 53 -3.81 18.64 -0.06
CA LYS A 53 -2.53 19.34 -0.22
C LYS A 53 -1.83 18.83 -1.49
N GLY A 54 -2.00 19.53 -2.62
CA GLY A 54 -1.55 19.03 -3.92
C GLY A 54 -2.22 17.69 -4.30
N ASN A 55 -1.41 16.66 -4.61
CA ASN A 55 -1.90 15.29 -4.92
C ASN A 55 -2.03 14.40 -3.66
N VAL A 56 -1.82 14.98 -2.49
CA VAL A 56 -1.89 14.29 -1.20
C VAL A 56 -3.19 14.63 -0.49
N ILE A 57 -3.82 13.60 0.07
CA ILE A 57 -4.96 13.72 0.98
C ILE A 57 -4.47 13.32 2.38
N LEU A 58 -4.69 14.16 3.37
CA LEU A 58 -4.52 13.80 4.78
C LEU A 58 -5.90 13.43 5.31
N ASP A 59 -6.10 12.17 5.67
CA ASP A 59 -7.32 11.65 6.30
C ASP A 59 -7.10 11.69 7.82
N LEU A 60 -7.57 12.77 8.44
CA LEU A 60 -7.31 13.13 9.83
C LEU A 60 -8.57 12.88 10.66
N ALA A 61 -8.51 11.92 11.56
CA ALA A 61 -9.65 11.47 12.35
C ALA A 61 -9.32 11.43 13.84
N ASN A 62 -10.31 11.80 14.66
CA ASN A 62 -10.28 11.76 16.11
C ASN A 62 -9.15 12.60 16.75
N LEU A 63 -8.82 13.75 16.14
CA LEU A 63 -7.75 14.64 16.60
C LEU A 63 -8.31 15.83 17.38
N THR A 64 -7.66 16.25 18.45
CA THR A 64 -7.85 17.60 19.03
C THR A 64 -7.36 18.66 18.05
N LEU A 65 -7.73 19.94 18.26
CA LEU A 65 -7.21 21.04 17.46
C LEU A 65 -5.68 21.15 17.52
N GLY A 66 -5.07 20.89 18.68
CA GLY A 66 -3.61 20.88 18.83
C GLY A 66 -2.94 19.74 18.06
N GLU A 67 -3.49 18.52 18.11
CA GLU A 67 -2.98 17.37 17.34
C GLU A 67 -3.14 17.59 15.81
N LEU A 68 -4.25 18.22 15.42
CA LEU A 68 -4.50 18.62 14.02
C LEU A 68 -3.44 19.64 13.56
N GLU A 69 -3.19 20.67 14.36
CA GLU A 69 -2.17 21.68 14.07
C GLU A 69 -0.78 21.06 13.92
N GLU A 70 -0.36 20.22 14.86
CA GLU A 70 0.92 19.53 14.82
C GLU A 70 1.09 18.70 13.54
N THR A 71 0.02 18.01 13.13
CA THR A 71 0.01 17.17 11.92
C THR A 71 0.10 18.02 10.66
N LEU A 72 -0.66 19.11 10.57
CA LEU A 72 -0.65 20.02 9.41
C LEU A 72 0.70 20.72 9.25
N ASN A 73 1.31 21.17 10.36
CA ASN A 73 2.61 21.83 10.36
C ASN A 73 3.75 20.92 9.83
N LYS A 74 3.69 19.62 10.12
CA LYS A 74 4.68 18.63 9.69
C LYS A 74 4.45 18.09 8.26
N SER A 75 3.34 18.47 7.62
CA SER A 75 2.92 17.86 6.35
C SER A 75 3.44 18.62 5.13
N GLU A 76 4.08 17.91 4.21
CA GLU A 76 4.59 18.40 2.93
C GLU A 76 3.75 17.94 1.72
N GLU A 77 3.89 18.64 0.58
CA GLU A 77 3.14 18.36 -0.65
C GLU A 77 3.93 17.49 -1.64
N LEU A 78 3.18 16.77 -2.49
CA LEU A 78 3.74 16.08 -3.65
C LEU A 78 3.20 16.64 -4.96
N PHE A 79 4.12 16.98 -5.87
CA PHE A 79 3.82 17.53 -7.19
C PHE A 79 4.00 16.46 -8.28
N THR A 80 3.14 15.43 -8.28
CA THR A 80 3.09 14.42 -9.36
C THR A 80 1.68 13.87 -9.57
N ASN A 81 1.30 13.61 -10.81
CA ASN A 81 -0.01 13.04 -11.18
C ASN A 81 -0.02 11.50 -11.21
N ARG A 82 1.13 10.83 -11.04
CA ARG A 82 1.22 9.36 -11.06
C ARG A 82 0.61 8.70 -9.84
N PHE A 83 0.52 9.43 -8.73
CA PHE A 83 0.10 8.90 -7.45
C PHE A 83 -1.05 9.71 -6.88
N LYS A 84 -2.09 9.00 -6.46
CA LYS A 84 -3.11 9.54 -5.56
C LYS A 84 -2.81 9.00 -4.17
N ILE A 85 -2.29 9.86 -3.29
CA ILE A 85 -1.75 9.44 -1.99
C ILE A 85 -2.68 9.91 -0.87
N THR A 86 -3.04 9.00 0.03
CA THR A 86 -3.76 9.30 1.26
C THR A 86 -2.90 8.93 2.46
N PHE A 87 -2.62 9.86 3.35
CA PHE A 87 -2.01 9.58 4.67
C PHE A 87 -3.12 9.50 5.71
N HIS A 88 -3.21 8.38 6.42
CA HIS A 88 -4.24 8.15 7.44
C HIS A 88 -3.67 8.46 8.82
N ASN A 89 -4.21 9.47 9.49
CA ASN A 89 -3.84 9.89 10.85
C ASN A 89 -2.33 10.08 11.06
N CYS A 90 -1.62 10.51 10.03
CA CYS A 90 -0.20 10.80 10.08
C CYS A 90 0.14 11.96 9.13
N PRO A 91 1.22 12.71 9.42
CA PRO A 91 1.69 13.74 8.50
C PRO A 91 2.20 13.10 7.21
N SER A 92 2.17 13.85 6.12
CA SER A 92 2.88 13.43 4.92
C SER A 92 4.39 13.44 5.18
N LEU A 93 5.05 12.31 4.88
CA LEU A 93 6.47 12.11 5.15
C LEU A 93 7.26 12.28 3.85
N ARG A 94 8.11 13.31 3.74
CA ARG A 94 8.91 13.57 2.53
C ARG A 94 9.71 12.36 2.06
N GLU A 95 10.28 11.60 2.98
CA GLU A 95 11.02 10.37 2.67
C GLU A 95 10.16 9.35 1.89
N ILE A 96 8.91 9.14 2.29
CA ILE A 96 7.97 8.24 1.59
C ILE A 96 7.66 8.79 0.20
N LEU A 97 7.41 10.10 0.12
CA LEU A 97 7.11 10.77 -1.15
C LEU A 97 8.28 10.66 -2.14
N ASP A 98 9.51 10.95 -1.71
CA ASP A 98 10.73 10.83 -2.52
C ASP A 98 10.92 9.39 -3.04
N LYS A 99 10.66 8.40 -2.19
CA LYS A 99 10.75 6.99 -2.57
C LYS A 99 9.71 6.62 -3.63
N LEU A 100 8.48 7.11 -3.51
CA LEU A 100 7.44 6.92 -4.52
C LEU A 100 7.82 7.61 -5.84
N GLU A 101 8.34 8.82 -5.80
CA GLU A 101 8.81 9.54 -7.00
C GLU A 101 9.90 8.76 -7.75
N ARG A 102 10.78 8.05 -7.03
CA ARG A 102 11.83 7.20 -7.61
C ARG A 102 11.33 5.87 -8.19
N THR A 103 10.08 5.49 -7.91
CA THR A 103 9.50 4.26 -8.48
C THR A 103 8.97 4.51 -9.88
N ASN A 104 8.94 3.47 -10.72
CA ASN A 104 8.36 3.52 -12.06
C ASN A 104 6.96 2.89 -12.12
N LEU A 105 6.21 2.95 -11.01
CA LEU A 105 4.86 2.40 -10.99
C LEU A 105 3.91 3.18 -11.92
N PRO A 106 2.98 2.49 -12.62
CA PRO A 106 1.84 3.11 -13.29
C PRO A 106 0.94 3.87 -12.31
N TYR A 107 -0.12 4.49 -12.82
CA TYR A 107 -1.07 5.24 -11.98
C TYR A 107 -1.57 4.38 -10.83
N SER A 108 -1.30 4.84 -9.61
CA SER A 108 -1.52 4.05 -8.40
C SER A 108 -2.21 4.86 -7.30
N GLU A 109 -3.12 4.19 -6.59
CA GLU A 109 -3.69 4.67 -5.34
C GLU A 109 -2.85 4.15 -4.17
N ILE A 110 -2.40 5.07 -3.32
CA ILE A 110 -1.48 4.80 -2.22
C ILE A 110 -2.13 5.24 -0.93
N ASN A 111 -2.19 4.34 0.04
CA ASN A 111 -2.71 4.60 1.38
C ASN A 111 -1.58 4.35 2.37
N VAL A 112 -1.13 5.40 3.04
CA VAL A 112 -0.06 5.38 4.03
C VAL A 112 -0.69 5.31 5.42
N PHE A 113 -0.38 4.25 6.13
CA PHE A 113 -0.78 4.03 7.52
C PHE A 113 0.45 4.20 8.44
N ARG A 114 0.21 4.10 9.74
CA ARG A 114 1.25 4.28 10.77
C ARG A 114 2.47 3.36 10.57
N ASP A 115 2.24 2.12 10.13
CA ASP A 115 3.24 1.05 10.06
C ASP A 115 3.45 0.48 8.65
N SER A 116 2.64 0.88 7.67
CA SER A 116 2.60 0.23 6.37
C SER A 116 2.10 1.16 5.27
N VAL A 117 2.41 0.81 4.02
CA VAL A 117 1.91 1.48 2.83
C VAL A 117 1.17 0.45 1.98
N LYS A 118 -0.12 0.69 1.75
CA LYS A 118 -0.94 -0.11 0.85
C LYS A 118 -1.00 0.56 -0.52
N ILE A 119 -0.65 -0.19 -1.56
CA ILE A 119 -0.58 0.30 -2.93
C ILE A 119 -1.54 -0.51 -3.79
N ARG A 120 -2.31 0.19 -4.63
CA ARG A 120 -3.13 -0.39 -5.69
C ARG A 120 -2.74 0.23 -7.02
N ILE A 121 -2.23 -0.59 -7.93
CA ILE A 121 -1.96 -0.20 -9.32
C ILE A 121 -3.28 -0.30 -10.07
N ILE A 122 -3.79 0.83 -10.55
CA ILE A 122 -5.16 0.92 -11.08
C ILE A 122 -5.30 0.15 -12.39
N ASP A 123 -4.39 0.38 -13.33
CA ASP A 123 -4.50 -0.17 -14.70
C ASP A 123 -4.46 -1.71 -14.74
N LYS A 124 -3.71 -2.33 -13.82
CA LYS A 124 -3.57 -3.80 -13.72
C LYS A 124 -4.42 -4.43 -12.60
N ASN A 125 -5.10 -3.59 -11.82
CA ASN A 125 -5.81 -3.96 -10.59
C ASN A 125 -4.97 -4.84 -9.63
N ILE A 126 -3.68 -4.54 -9.50
CA ILE A 126 -2.76 -5.24 -8.60
C ILE A 126 -2.76 -4.50 -7.26
N SER A 127 -2.86 -5.24 -6.14
CA SER A 127 -2.76 -4.66 -4.80
C SER A 127 -1.74 -5.39 -3.92
N PHE A 128 -1.02 -4.61 -3.13
CA PHE A 128 -0.03 -5.12 -2.17
C PHE A 128 0.15 -4.15 -0.99
N ILE A 129 0.80 -4.66 0.06
CA ILE A 129 1.17 -3.89 1.24
C ILE A 129 2.68 -4.01 1.42
N ASP A 130 3.35 -2.89 1.58
CA ASP A 130 4.78 -2.79 1.88
C ASP A 130 4.98 -2.09 3.23
N SER A 131 6.21 -2.18 3.73
CA SER A 131 6.68 -1.35 4.84
C SER A 131 6.81 0.12 4.40
N ARG A 132 7.01 1.04 5.35
CA ARG A 132 7.22 2.46 5.05
C ARG A 132 8.53 2.74 4.31
N ASP A 133 9.49 1.82 4.32
CA ASP A 133 10.74 2.01 3.59
C ASP A 133 10.58 1.89 2.07
N LEU A 134 9.44 1.36 1.61
CA LEU A 134 9.07 1.17 0.20
C LEU A 134 10.13 0.43 -0.63
N GLU A 135 10.95 -0.38 0.04
CA GLU A 135 12.08 -1.03 -0.61
C GLU A 135 11.59 -2.09 -1.60
N ALA A 136 10.64 -2.92 -1.19
CA ALA A 136 10.04 -3.93 -2.05
C ALA A 136 9.26 -3.28 -3.21
N THR A 137 8.57 -2.18 -2.94
CA THR A 137 7.86 -1.36 -3.93
C THR A 137 8.78 -0.86 -5.03
N TYR A 138 9.96 -0.34 -4.67
CA TYR A 138 10.95 0.12 -5.63
C TYR A 138 11.37 -1.01 -6.58
N TYR A 139 11.82 -2.15 -6.05
CA TYR A 139 12.23 -3.27 -6.88
C TYR A 139 11.10 -3.86 -7.71
N LEU A 140 9.89 -3.95 -7.15
CA LEU A 140 8.69 -4.36 -7.89
C LEU A 140 8.47 -3.46 -9.11
N SER A 141 8.62 -2.15 -8.96
CA SER A 141 8.45 -1.20 -10.05
C SER A 141 9.43 -1.40 -11.21
N LEU A 142 10.60 -1.98 -10.95
CA LEU A 142 11.62 -2.26 -11.99
C LEU A 142 11.32 -3.52 -12.81
N ILE A 143 10.45 -4.41 -12.32
CA ILE A 143 10.16 -5.70 -12.97
C ILE A 143 8.70 -5.85 -13.38
N LEU A 144 7.84 -4.89 -13.02
CA LEU A 144 6.38 -4.99 -13.23
C LEU A 144 6.00 -5.18 -14.71
N ASP A 145 6.80 -4.68 -15.64
CA ASP A 145 6.57 -4.85 -17.08
C ASP A 145 6.98 -6.24 -17.60
N LYS A 146 7.83 -6.94 -16.85
CA LYS A 146 8.22 -8.34 -17.12
C LYS A 146 7.19 -9.33 -16.60
N VAL A 147 6.30 -8.86 -15.73
CA VAL A 147 5.33 -9.66 -15.01
C VAL A 147 3.97 -9.44 -15.65
N ASN A 148 3.51 -10.39 -16.48
CA ASN A 148 2.20 -10.32 -17.13
C ASN A 148 1.07 -10.77 -16.17
N LEU A 149 0.89 -10.03 -15.08
CA LEU A 149 -0.18 -10.27 -14.11
C LEU A 149 -1.32 -9.28 -14.31
N THR A 150 -2.54 -9.79 -14.28
CA THR A 150 -3.78 -9.01 -14.24
C THR A 150 -4.61 -9.49 -13.04
N ASP A 151 -5.20 -8.56 -12.30
CA ASP A 151 -6.13 -8.84 -11.20
C ASP A 151 -5.57 -9.73 -10.08
N VAL A 152 -4.51 -9.26 -9.40
CA VAL A 152 -3.86 -10.03 -8.33
C VAL A 152 -3.72 -9.23 -7.03
N ASN A 153 -4.09 -9.85 -5.91
CA ASN A 153 -3.71 -9.40 -4.57
C ASN A 153 -2.47 -10.17 -4.10
N LEU A 154 -1.33 -9.50 -4.06
CA LEU A 154 -0.04 -10.07 -3.65
C LEU A 154 0.13 -10.12 -2.12
N GLY A 155 -0.76 -9.45 -1.39
CA GLY A 155 -0.69 -9.31 0.06
C GLY A 155 0.54 -8.50 0.48
N ARG A 156 1.15 -8.87 1.62
CA ARG A 156 2.37 -8.22 2.11
C ARG A 156 3.59 -8.59 1.26
N ILE A 157 4.34 -7.63 0.76
CA ILE A 157 5.60 -7.85 0.05
C ILE A 157 6.78 -7.44 0.91
N THR A 158 7.94 -8.03 0.65
CA THR A 158 9.22 -7.75 1.31
C THR A 158 10.32 -7.83 0.26
N ARG A 159 11.39 -7.06 0.40
CA ARG A 159 12.55 -7.19 -0.51
C ARG A 159 13.15 -8.59 -0.39
N VAL A 160 13.43 -9.21 -1.54
CA VAL A 160 14.22 -10.44 -1.67
C VAL A 160 15.19 -10.32 -2.84
N ASN A 161 16.14 -11.25 -2.96
CA ASN A 161 17.16 -11.24 -4.03
C ASN A 161 16.53 -11.28 -5.43
N ASP A 162 15.51 -12.13 -5.61
CA ASP A 162 14.77 -12.24 -6.87
C ASP A 162 13.29 -11.89 -6.65
N MET A 163 12.99 -10.62 -6.88
CA MET A 163 11.62 -10.11 -6.79
C MET A 163 10.72 -10.69 -7.87
N LEU A 164 11.25 -11.11 -9.03
CA LEU A 164 10.43 -11.65 -10.11
C LEU A 164 9.86 -13.01 -9.71
N ALA A 165 10.73 -13.91 -9.25
CA ALA A 165 10.30 -15.20 -8.74
C ALA A 165 9.32 -15.07 -7.57
N PHE A 166 9.62 -14.19 -6.60
CA PHE A 166 8.75 -13.97 -5.43
C PHE A 166 7.32 -13.55 -5.82
N ILE A 167 7.20 -12.65 -6.79
CA ILE A 167 5.91 -12.13 -7.24
C ILE A 167 5.14 -13.18 -8.04
N LEU A 168 5.82 -13.91 -8.93
CA LEU A 168 5.22 -15.02 -9.69
C LEU A 168 4.72 -16.14 -8.75
N LEU A 169 5.51 -16.57 -7.77
CA LEU A 169 5.08 -17.56 -6.77
C LEU A 169 3.80 -17.12 -6.04
N LYS A 170 3.75 -15.85 -5.62
CA LYS A 170 2.57 -15.28 -4.96
C LYS A 170 1.36 -15.19 -5.87
N ALA A 171 1.57 -14.83 -7.13
CA ALA A 171 0.52 -14.81 -8.13
C ALA A 171 -0.07 -16.20 -8.38
N HIS A 172 0.77 -17.24 -8.37
CA HIS A 172 0.36 -18.65 -8.47
C HIS A 172 -0.17 -19.23 -7.15
N GLY A 173 -0.34 -18.38 -6.13
CA GLY A 173 -0.99 -18.73 -4.87
C GLY A 173 -0.08 -19.34 -3.80
N ILE A 174 1.24 -19.34 -4.00
CA ILE A 174 2.22 -19.66 -2.95
C ILE A 174 2.44 -18.40 -2.09
N ARG A 175 1.74 -18.31 -0.97
CA ARG A 175 1.72 -17.09 -0.13
C ARG A 175 2.41 -17.23 1.22
N ASP A 176 2.74 -18.45 1.62
CA ASP A 176 3.47 -18.69 2.86
C ASP A 176 4.91 -18.23 2.75
N LEU A 177 5.32 -17.37 3.68
CA LEU A 177 6.62 -16.72 3.62
C LEU A 177 7.78 -17.70 3.85
N ASN A 178 7.59 -18.73 4.67
CA ASN A 178 8.64 -19.72 4.91
C ASN A 178 8.86 -20.57 3.66
N LEU A 179 7.78 -21.09 3.06
CA LEU A 179 7.85 -21.82 1.80
C LEU A 179 8.46 -20.97 0.67
N LEU A 180 8.06 -19.70 0.55
CA LEU A 180 8.65 -18.77 -0.42
C LEU A 180 10.17 -18.64 -0.23
N ARG A 181 10.63 -18.44 1.01
CA ARG A 181 12.07 -18.32 1.31
C ARG A 181 12.84 -19.59 0.94
N GLU A 182 12.30 -20.75 1.27
CA GLU A 182 12.93 -22.04 0.95
C GLU A 182 12.96 -22.31 -0.55
N ILE A 183 11.89 -21.99 -1.29
CA ILE A 183 11.88 -22.10 -2.76
C ILE A 183 12.92 -21.16 -3.37
N LEU A 184 12.99 -19.90 -2.91
CA LEU A 184 13.93 -18.91 -3.42
C LEU A 184 15.40 -19.20 -3.04
N ALA A 185 15.64 -20.12 -2.11
CA ALA A 185 16.98 -20.58 -1.75
C ALA A 185 17.44 -21.81 -2.57
N LYS A 186 16.53 -22.45 -3.33
CA LYS A 186 16.84 -23.60 -4.19
C LYS A 186 17.29 -23.16 -5.57
N ASP A 187 17.82 -24.12 -6.35
CA ASP A 187 18.09 -23.87 -7.76
C ASP A 187 16.78 -23.87 -8.56
N TYR A 188 16.35 -22.68 -8.99
CA TYR A 188 15.19 -22.52 -9.86
C TYR A 188 15.51 -21.70 -11.10
N ILE A 189 14.69 -21.86 -12.13
CA ILE A 189 14.68 -21.01 -13.32
C ILE A 189 13.27 -20.53 -13.60
N ILE A 190 13.17 -19.37 -14.25
CA ILE A 190 11.89 -18.80 -14.69
C ILE A 190 11.76 -19.05 -16.19
N ARG A 191 10.68 -19.73 -16.60
CA ARG A 191 10.35 -20.00 -18.01
C ARG A 191 9.02 -19.33 -18.34
N GLY A 192 9.07 -18.11 -18.88
CA GLY A 192 7.85 -17.32 -19.06
C GLY A 192 7.24 -16.92 -17.72
N ASP A 193 6.03 -17.38 -17.43
CA ASP A 193 5.36 -17.23 -16.14
C ASP A 193 5.53 -18.44 -15.21
N GLU A 194 6.22 -19.50 -15.65
CA GLU A 194 6.47 -20.70 -14.84
C GLU A 194 7.76 -20.58 -14.01
N ILE A 195 7.73 -21.21 -12.83
CA ILE A 195 8.92 -21.39 -11.99
C ILE A 195 9.24 -22.88 -11.92
N VAL A 196 10.44 -23.25 -12.38
CA VAL A 196 10.93 -24.62 -12.39
C VAL A 196 12.00 -24.76 -11.32
N ILE A 197 11.72 -25.51 -10.25
CA ILE A 197 12.66 -25.85 -9.18
C ILE A 197 13.40 -27.12 -9.60
N ARG A 198 14.64 -26.96 -10.08
CA ARG A 198 15.39 -28.01 -10.77
C ARG A 198 15.78 -29.15 -9.84
N ASP A 199 16.17 -28.84 -8.61
CA ASP A 199 16.63 -29.82 -7.62
C ASP A 199 15.61 -30.91 -7.32
N ILE A 200 14.32 -30.57 -7.38
CA ILE A 200 13.21 -31.46 -7.03
C ILE A 200 12.28 -31.75 -8.22
N GLY A 201 12.61 -31.22 -9.41
CA GLY A 201 11.81 -31.38 -10.62
C GLY A 201 10.36 -30.92 -10.44
N VAL A 202 10.14 -29.72 -9.89
CA VAL A 202 8.80 -29.16 -9.67
C VAL A 202 8.58 -27.93 -10.53
N ILE A 203 7.41 -27.84 -11.18
CA ILE A 203 6.96 -26.67 -11.94
C ILE A 203 5.78 -26.02 -11.19
N ILE A 204 5.85 -24.71 -11.00
CA ILE A 204 4.78 -23.89 -10.43
C ILE A 204 4.31 -22.92 -11.50
N SER A 205 3.04 -23.04 -11.90
CA SER A 205 2.39 -22.21 -12.92
C SER A 205 1.01 -21.76 -12.47
N LYS A 206 0.31 -21.02 -13.34
CA LYS A 206 -1.07 -20.61 -13.12
C LYS A 206 -2.03 -21.80 -13.03
N GLU A 207 -1.77 -22.89 -13.76
CA GLU A 207 -2.63 -24.10 -13.76
C GLU A 207 -2.45 -24.96 -12.50
N GLY A 208 -1.33 -24.82 -11.80
CA GLY A 208 -1.05 -25.52 -10.55
C GLY A 208 0.43 -25.83 -10.32
N ILE A 209 0.66 -26.83 -9.45
CA ILE A 209 1.99 -27.34 -9.14
C ILE A 209 2.10 -28.71 -9.80
N TYR A 210 3.20 -28.98 -10.49
CA TYR A 210 3.41 -30.21 -11.25
C TYR A 210 4.78 -30.79 -10.97
N ASN A 211 4.89 -32.11 -11.04
CA ASN A 211 6.19 -32.78 -11.14
C ASN A 211 6.64 -32.80 -12.61
N GLU A 212 7.82 -32.23 -12.90
CA GLU A 212 8.40 -32.12 -14.25
C GLU A 212 8.59 -33.50 -14.90
N THR A 213 8.91 -34.52 -14.11
CA THR A 213 9.23 -35.87 -14.60
C THR A 213 7.98 -36.71 -14.90
N LYS A 214 6.91 -36.54 -14.11
CA LYS A 214 5.74 -37.43 -14.15
C LYS A 214 4.43 -36.74 -14.57
N LYS A 215 4.44 -35.41 -14.79
CA LYS A 215 3.30 -34.60 -15.26
C LYS A 215 1.99 -34.74 -14.47
N PHE A 216 2.04 -35.21 -13.22
CA PHE A 216 0.88 -35.20 -12.34
C PHE A 216 0.84 -33.92 -11.50
N LYS A 217 -0.38 -33.47 -11.18
CA LYS A 217 -0.62 -32.30 -10.35
C LYS A 217 -0.32 -32.64 -8.89
N LEU A 218 0.51 -31.84 -8.26
CA LEU A 218 0.83 -31.90 -6.84
C LEU A 218 -0.12 -31.00 -6.04
N SER A 219 -0.49 -31.45 -4.86
CA SER A 219 -1.09 -30.62 -3.83
C SER A 219 -0.05 -29.68 -3.22
N ARG A 220 -0.51 -28.60 -2.56
CA ARG A 220 0.38 -27.73 -1.80
C ARG A 220 1.11 -28.46 -0.67
N LYS A 221 0.45 -29.44 -0.04
CA LYS A 221 1.06 -30.23 1.03
C LYS A 221 2.24 -31.03 0.50
N GLU A 222 2.10 -31.68 -0.66
CA GLU A 222 3.21 -32.40 -1.29
C GLU A 222 4.36 -31.48 -1.68
N LEU A 223 4.08 -30.25 -2.14
CA LEU A 223 5.14 -29.24 -2.36
C LEU A 223 5.87 -28.93 -1.05
N TYR A 224 5.15 -28.72 0.05
CA TYR A 224 5.77 -28.51 1.36
C TYR A 224 6.66 -29.68 1.75
N ASP A 225 6.13 -30.90 1.68
CA ASP A 225 6.84 -32.11 2.05
C ASP A 225 8.14 -32.25 1.21
N LEU A 226 8.09 -32.01 -0.10
CA LEU A 226 9.28 -32.05 -0.97
C LEU A 226 10.32 -30.96 -0.65
N ILE A 227 9.89 -29.77 -0.26
CA ILE A 227 10.79 -28.65 0.05
C ILE A 227 11.48 -28.85 1.40
N TYR A 228 10.75 -29.34 2.41
CA TYR A 228 11.23 -29.43 3.79
C TYR A 228 11.78 -30.80 4.19
N LEU A 229 11.23 -31.91 3.66
CA LEU A 229 11.71 -33.28 3.96
C LEU A 229 12.84 -33.73 3.03
N GLY A 230 13.09 -33.04 1.91
CA GLY A 230 14.27 -33.27 1.07
C GLY A 230 15.58 -32.72 1.68
N LYS A 231 15.60 -32.40 2.98
CA LYS A 231 16.78 -31.99 3.75
C LYS A 231 17.37 -33.22 4.47
N ASP A 232 17.74 -34.24 3.69
CA ASP A 232 18.59 -35.34 4.15
C ASP A 232 20.04 -35.09 3.71
#